data_AF-A0A1X7T6M4-F1
#
_entry.id   AF-A0A1X7T6M4-F1
#
_cell.length_a   1.000
_cell.length_b   1.000
_cell.length_c   1.000
_cell.angle_alpha   90.00
_cell.angle_beta   90.00
_cell.angle_gamma   90.00
#
_symmetry.space_group_name_H-M   'P 1'
#
loop_
_entity.id
_entity.type
_entity.pdbx_description
1 polymer ?
#
loop_
_entity_poly.entity_id
_entity_poly.type
_entity_poly.pdbx_seq_one_letter_code
_entity_poly.pdbx_strand_id
1 'polypeptide(L)'
;MAEIRLQAPDSFNFKTPDEWPKWRKRFEQFRIASGLSGDAAAKQVNTLLYCMGDESDAILDSMKVTEVERGDYTVVLRKFDDFFKVRRNVIFERARFNRRSQQEGESTEEFIMELYRLVENCDYGEFQDEMIRDRLVVGIRNQQLSERMQLDPDLNLEKAKKMARQLEAVRDQSRELKRESTT
;
A
#
# COMPACT_ATOMS: atom_id res chain seq x y z
N MET A 1 -7.57 33.71 -6.15
CA MET A 1 -7.34 32.37 -5.55
C MET A 1 -6.33 31.67 -6.43
N ALA A 2 -5.26 31.11 -5.87
CA ALA A 2 -4.30 30.35 -6.68
C ALA A 2 -4.99 29.07 -7.17
N GLU A 3 -5.05 28.87 -8.48
CA GLU A 3 -5.48 27.60 -9.07
C GLU A 3 -4.47 26.53 -8.68
N ILE A 4 -4.91 25.52 -7.93
CA ILE A 4 -4.10 24.34 -7.65
C ILE A 4 -3.93 23.59 -8.97
N ARG A 5 -2.74 23.69 -9.59
CA ARG A 5 -2.39 22.86 -10.74
C ARG A 5 -2.15 21.43 -10.27
N LEU A 6 -3.11 20.56 -10.55
CA LEU A 6 -2.97 19.14 -10.27
C LEU A 6 -1.95 18.52 -11.22
N GLN A 7 -0.91 17.90 -10.67
CA GLN A 7 0.09 17.18 -11.45
C GLN A 7 -0.41 15.76 -11.74
N ALA A 8 -0.15 15.29 -12.97
CA ALA A 8 -0.36 13.90 -13.34
C ALA A 8 0.56 12.97 -12.53
N PRO A 9 0.20 11.69 -12.36
CA PRO A 9 1.08 10.70 -11.76
C PRO A 9 2.38 10.55 -12.58
N ASP A 10 3.46 10.19 -11.91
CA ASP A 10 4.68 9.73 -12.59
C ASP A 10 4.40 8.47 -13.42
N SER A 11 5.24 8.19 -14.42
CA SER A 11 5.12 6.99 -15.25
C SER A 11 5.16 5.70 -14.43
N PHE A 12 4.38 4.70 -14.83
CA PHE A 12 4.37 3.41 -14.14
C PHE A 12 5.65 2.63 -14.44
N ASN A 13 6.24 2.02 -13.41
CA ASN A 13 7.40 1.15 -13.59
C ASN A 13 6.95 -0.29 -13.86
N PHE A 14 6.95 -0.70 -15.12
CA PHE A 14 6.52 -2.05 -15.54
C PHE A 14 7.39 -3.20 -15.00
N LYS A 15 8.56 -2.91 -14.41
CA LYS A 15 9.42 -3.90 -13.74
C LYS A 15 8.96 -4.24 -12.33
N THR A 16 8.11 -3.42 -11.73
CA THR A 16 7.56 -3.58 -10.37
C THR A 16 6.02 -3.74 -10.44
N PRO A 17 5.52 -4.88 -10.96
CA PRO A 17 4.08 -5.09 -11.13
C PRO A 17 3.30 -5.05 -9.80
N ASP A 18 3.98 -5.27 -8.67
CA ASP A 18 3.43 -5.13 -7.31
C ASP A 18 3.11 -3.68 -6.92
N GLU A 19 3.62 -2.67 -7.66
CA GLU A 19 3.27 -1.26 -7.46
C GLU A 19 2.00 -0.83 -8.21
N TRP A 20 1.45 -1.70 -9.06
CA TRP A 20 0.23 -1.41 -9.85
C TRP A 20 -0.93 -0.87 -8.99
N PRO A 21 -1.31 -1.48 -7.85
CA PRO A 21 -2.42 -0.99 -7.04
C PRO A 21 -2.21 0.45 -6.56
N LYS A 22 -0.97 0.79 -6.15
CA LYS A 22 -0.60 2.13 -5.68
C LYS A 22 -0.67 3.15 -6.83
N TRP A 23 -0.06 2.82 -7.97
CA TRP A 23 -0.06 3.70 -9.14
C TRP A 23 -1.48 3.94 -9.67
N ARG A 24 -2.26 2.87 -9.83
CA ARG A 24 -3.67 2.94 -10.25
C ARG A 24 -4.48 3.84 -9.33
N LYS A 25 -4.35 3.68 -8.00
CA LYS A 25 -5.05 4.53 -7.02
C LYS A 25 -4.70 6.01 -7.21
N ARG A 26 -3.42 6.32 -7.47
CA ARG A 26 -2.97 7.69 -7.74
C ARG A 26 -3.55 8.24 -9.05
N PHE A 27 -3.61 7.41 -10.09
CA PHE A 27 -4.24 7.79 -11.36
C PHE A 27 -5.75 8.04 -11.21
N GLU A 28 -6.48 7.19 -10.49
CA GLU A 28 -7.92 7.41 -10.25
C GLU A 28 -8.20 8.71 -9.49
N GLN A 29 -7.38 9.02 -8.48
CA GLN A 29 -7.46 10.32 -7.80
C GLN A 29 -7.23 11.48 -8.77
N PHE A 30 -6.21 11.37 -9.63
CA PHE A 30 -5.95 12.37 -10.67
C PHE A 30 -7.13 12.50 -11.63
N ARG A 31 -7.68 11.38 -12.10
CA ARG A 31 -8.80 11.32 -13.04
C ARG A 31 -10.04 12.00 -12.48
N ILE A 32 -10.34 11.82 -11.20
CA ILE A 32 -11.48 12.47 -10.53
C ILE A 32 -11.20 13.96 -10.29
N ALA A 33 -10.05 14.28 -9.69
CA ALA A 33 -9.74 15.65 -9.27
C ALA A 33 -9.48 16.62 -10.44
N SER A 34 -9.02 16.11 -11.59
CA SER A 34 -8.85 16.92 -12.81
C SER A 34 -10.15 17.12 -13.61
N GLY A 35 -11.23 16.41 -13.25
CA GLY A 35 -12.46 16.37 -14.04
C GLY A 35 -12.42 15.43 -15.25
N LEU A 36 -11.29 14.75 -15.50
CA LEU A 36 -11.13 13.78 -16.59
C LEU A 36 -12.18 12.66 -16.54
N SER A 37 -12.68 12.30 -15.34
CA SER A 37 -13.73 11.29 -15.19
C SER A 37 -15.04 11.61 -15.94
N GLY A 38 -15.31 12.90 -16.20
CA GLY A 38 -16.48 13.36 -16.96
C GLY A 38 -16.25 13.56 -18.46
N ASP A 39 -15.01 13.40 -18.94
CA ASP A 39 -14.67 13.55 -20.36
C ASP A 39 -15.06 12.32 -21.20
N ALA A 40 -14.97 12.42 -22.52
CA ALA A 40 -15.16 11.29 -23.43
C ALA A 40 -14.21 10.12 -23.08
N ALA A 41 -14.72 8.89 -23.15
CA ALA A 41 -13.97 7.68 -22.77
C ALA A 41 -12.62 7.56 -23.49
N ALA A 42 -12.57 7.93 -24.77
CA ALA A 42 -11.33 7.98 -25.54
C ALA A 42 -10.27 8.90 -24.90
N LYS A 43 -10.65 10.08 -24.40
CA LYS A 43 -9.72 10.99 -23.72
C LYS A 43 -9.23 10.40 -22.40
N GLN A 44 -10.12 9.73 -21.66
CA GLN A 44 -9.75 9.05 -20.41
C GLN A 44 -8.72 7.95 -20.66
N VAL A 45 -8.97 7.09 -21.65
CA VAL A 45 -8.06 5.99 -22.04
C VAL A 45 -6.72 6.53 -22.54
N ASN A 46 -6.72 7.49 -23.47
CA ASN A 46 -5.47 8.06 -23.97
C ASN A 46 -4.65 8.73 -22.85
N THR A 47 -5.31 9.41 -21.91
CA THR A 47 -4.62 10.01 -20.76
C THR A 47 -4.04 8.94 -19.83
N LEU A 48 -4.75 7.83 -19.61
CA LEU A 48 -4.26 6.68 -18.85
C LEU A 48 -2.98 6.12 -19.47
N LEU A 49 -3.00 5.79 -20.76
CA LEU A 49 -1.87 5.21 -21.48
C LEU A 49 -0.67 6.15 -21.49
N TYR A 50 -0.92 7.44 -21.79
CA TYR A 50 0.11 8.47 -21.78
C TYR A 50 0.77 8.63 -20.40
N CYS A 51 -0.01 8.66 -19.32
CA CYS A 51 0.54 8.75 -17.96
C CYS A 51 1.27 7.47 -17.56
N MET A 52 0.86 6.31 -18.08
CA MET A 52 1.46 5.03 -17.72
C MET A 52 2.83 4.81 -18.39
N GLY A 53 3.00 5.30 -19.61
CA GLY A 53 4.26 5.24 -20.37
C GLY A 53 4.20 4.34 -21.60
N ASP A 54 5.30 4.30 -22.34
CA ASP A 54 5.39 3.74 -23.70
C ASP A 54 5.08 2.23 -23.79
N GLU A 55 5.30 1.46 -22.72
CA GLU A 55 5.01 0.02 -22.72
C GLU A 55 3.51 -0.30 -22.61
N SER A 56 2.67 0.70 -22.32
CA SER A 56 1.23 0.52 -22.13
C SER A 56 0.52 -0.02 -23.37
N ASP A 57 0.81 0.54 -24.55
CA ASP A 57 0.21 0.11 -25.81
C ASP A 57 0.66 -1.30 -26.21
N ALA A 58 1.95 -1.62 -26.03
CA ALA A 58 2.48 -2.94 -26.30
C ALA A 58 1.82 -4.02 -25.42
N ILE A 59 1.48 -3.68 -24.17
CA ILE A 59 0.74 -4.59 -23.28
C ILE A 59 -0.70 -4.79 -23.76
N LEU A 60 -1.42 -3.73 -24.14
CA LEU A 60 -2.78 -3.85 -24.70
C LEU A 60 -2.79 -4.70 -25.97
N ASP A 61 -1.82 -4.51 -26.85
CA ASP A 61 -1.68 -5.29 -28.08
C ASP A 61 -1.39 -6.77 -27.78
N SER A 62 -0.53 -7.04 -26.79
CA SER A 62 -0.24 -8.42 -26.34
C SER A 62 -1.48 -9.15 -25.80
N MET A 63 -2.42 -8.39 -25.21
CA MET A 63 -3.71 -8.90 -24.72
C MET A 63 -4.80 -8.96 -25.79
N LYS A 64 -4.50 -8.52 -27.03
CA LYS A 64 -5.42 -8.45 -28.16
C LYS A 64 -6.68 -7.62 -27.85
N VAL A 65 -6.51 -6.51 -27.15
CA VAL A 65 -7.62 -5.59 -26.83
C VAL A 65 -8.12 -4.93 -28.11
N THR A 66 -9.40 -5.10 -28.40
CA THR A 66 -10.04 -4.56 -29.61
C THR A 66 -10.24 -3.04 -29.53
N GLU A 67 -10.43 -2.37 -30.66
CA GLU A 67 -10.76 -0.94 -30.71
C GLU A 67 -12.03 -0.59 -29.93
N VAL A 68 -13.03 -1.49 -29.93
CA VAL A 68 -14.25 -1.32 -29.15
C VAL A 68 -13.95 -1.35 -27.65
N GLU A 69 -13.12 -2.28 -27.20
CA GLU A 69 -12.68 -2.35 -25.80
C GLU A 69 -11.78 -1.16 -25.42
N ARG A 70 -10.90 -0.69 -26.32
CA ARG A 70 -10.10 0.53 -26.14
C ARG A 70 -10.97 1.79 -25.99
N GLY A 71 -12.22 1.75 -26.46
CA GLY A 71 -13.22 2.80 -26.28
C GLY A 71 -13.85 2.85 -24.88
N ASP A 72 -13.58 1.90 -23.99
CA ASP A 72 -14.15 1.84 -22.64
C ASP A 72 -13.04 1.85 -21.58
N TYR A 73 -12.97 2.96 -20.85
CA TYR A 73 -12.01 3.14 -19.76
C TYR A 73 -12.05 2.03 -18.71
N THR A 74 -13.24 1.57 -18.34
CA THR A 74 -13.42 0.54 -17.30
C THR A 74 -12.91 -0.80 -17.80
N VAL A 75 -13.15 -1.12 -19.06
CA VAL A 75 -12.66 -2.36 -19.69
C VAL A 75 -11.14 -2.33 -19.78
N VAL A 76 -10.54 -1.24 -20.28
CA VAL A 76 -9.09 -1.08 -20.38
C VAL A 76 -8.42 -1.21 -19.01
N LEU A 77 -8.94 -0.53 -18.00
CA LEU A 77 -8.39 -0.58 -16.64
C LEU A 77 -8.45 -2.00 -16.05
N ARG A 78 -9.56 -2.71 -16.27
CA ARG A 78 -9.70 -4.11 -15.85
C ARG A 78 -8.70 -5.03 -16.55
N LYS A 79 -8.43 -4.83 -17.84
CA LYS A 79 -7.41 -5.63 -18.56
C LYS A 79 -6.02 -5.45 -17.93
N PHE A 80 -5.66 -4.22 -17.55
CA PHE A 80 -4.41 -3.97 -16.82
C PHE A 80 -4.42 -4.61 -15.43
N ASP A 81 -5.53 -4.53 -14.69
CA ASP A 81 -5.66 -5.23 -13.41
C ASP A 81 -5.39 -6.72 -13.56
N ASP A 82 -6.04 -7.38 -14.53
CA ASP A 82 -5.88 -8.81 -14.77
C ASP A 82 -4.44 -9.15 -15.18
N PHE A 83 -3.84 -8.33 -16.04
CA PHE A 83 -2.46 -8.51 -16.51
C PHE A 83 -1.44 -8.44 -15.37
N PHE A 84 -1.53 -7.40 -14.52
CA PHE A 84 -0.59 -7.22 -13.41
C PHE A 84 -0.90 -8.14 -12.24
N LYS A 85 -2.18 -8.52 -12.03
CA LYS A 85 -2.57 -9.50 -11.00
C LYS A 85 -1.98 -10.88 -11.27
N VAL A 86 -2.00 -11.37 -12.51
CA VAL A 86 -1.40 -12.67 -12.88
C VAL A 86 0.11 -12.68 -12.63
N ARG A 87 0.78 -11.55 -12.84
CA ARG A 87 2.23 -11.42 -12.63
C ARG A 87 2.63 -11.23 -11.16
N ARG A 88 1.67 -10.91 -10.27
CA ARG A 88 1.92 -10.77 -8.84
C ARG A 88 2.06 -12.15 -8.19
N ASN A 89 3.26 -12.49 -7.77
CA ASN A 89 3.51 -13.70 -7.01
C ASN A 89 3.03 -13.52 -5.55
N VAL A 90 1.75 -13.80 -5.31
CA VAL A 90 1.12 -13.66 -3.99
C VAL A 90 1.87 -14.44 -2.90
N ILE A 91 2.41 -15.62 -3.23
CA ILE A 91 3.17 -16.42 -2.26
C ILE A 91 4.47 -15.71 -1.86
N PHE A 92 5.17 -15.10 -2.81
CA PHE A 92 6.34 -14.28 -2.52
C PHE A 92 6.01 -13.06 -1.66
N GLU A 93 4.92 -12.34 -1.97
CA GLU A 93 4.49 -11.17 -1.17
C GLU A 93 4.10 -11.57 0.26
N ARG A 94 3.37 -12.68 0.42
CA ARG A 94 3.07 -13.25 1.74
C ARG A 94 4.35 -13.67 2.48
N ALA A 95 5.33 -14.25 1.78
CA ALA A 95 6.61 -14.60 2.40
C ALA A 95 7.37 -13.35 2.87
N ARG A 96 7.37 -12.28 2.06
CA ARG A 96 7.97 -10.98 2.41
C ARG A 96 7.28 -10.34 3.61
N PHE A 97 5.95 -10.30 3.61
CA PHE A 97 5.14 -9.84 4.76
C PHE A 97 5.44 -10.65 6.02
N ASN A 98 5.46 -11.98 5.93
CA ASN A 98 5.67 -12.83 7.10
C ASN A 98 7.09 -12.82 7.64
N ARG A 99 8.08 -12.44 6.82
CA ARG A 99 9.48 -12.22 7.25
C ARG A 99 9.73 -10.82 7.82
N ARG A 100 8.74 -9.93 7.77
CA ARG A 100 8.90 -8.56 8.24
C ARG A 100 8.87 -8.50 9.77
N SER A 101 9.94 -7.95 10.35
CA SER A 101 10.07 -7.66 11.79
C SER A 101 10.61 -6.25 11.98
N GLN A 102 10.21 -5.57 13.07
CA GLN A 102 10.62 -4.22 13.40
C GLN A 102 12.15 -4.11 13.42
N GLN A 103 12.68 -3.19 12.63
CA GLN A 103 14.12 -2.98 12.51
C GLN A 103 14.67 -2.24 13.74
N GLU A 104 16.00 -2.26 13.90
CA GLU A 104 16.65 -1.47 14.93
C GLU A 104 16.55 0.02 14.59
N GLY A 105 16.07 0.83 15.55
CA GLY A 105 15.84 2.26 15.35
C GLY A 105 14.54 2.60 14.64
N GLU A 106 13.83 1.62 14.08
CA GLU A 106 12.52 1.82 13.47
C GLU A 106 11.45 2.07 14.53
N SER A 107 10.70 3.17 14.37
CA SER A 107 9.57 3.49 15.24
C SER A 107 8.41 2.51 15.06
N THR A 108 7.54 2.46 16.07
CA THR A 108 6.34 1.64 16.04
C THR A 108 5.43 2.02 14.87
N GLU A 109 5.30 3.32 14.58
CA GLU A 109 4.44 3.80 13.50
C GLU A 109 5.02 3.43 12.12
N GLU A 110 6.33 3.57 11.90
CA GLU A 110 7.00 3.14 10.67
C GLU A 110 6.79 1.64 10.41
N PHE A 111 6.95 0.82 11.45
CA PHE A 111 6.72 -0.61 11.35
C PHE A 111 5.28 -0.94 10.96
N ILE A 112 4.30 -0.32 11.63
CA ILE A 112 2.86 -0.51 11.32
C ILE A 112 2.55 -0.08 9.88
N MET A 113 3.04 1.09 9.45
CA MET A 113 2.83 1.58 8.09
C MET A 113 3.42 0.62 7.04
N GLU A 114 4.61 0.07 7.29
CA GLU A 114 5.21 -0.90 6.38
C GLU A 114 4.43 -2.22 6.33
N LEU A 115 3.85 -2.68 7.45
CA LEU A 115 2.95 -3.83 7.45
C LEU A 115 1.70 -3.58 6.59
N TYR A 116 1.08 -2.41 6.71
CA TYR A 116 -0.04 -2.01 5.85
C TYR A 116 0.36 -1.96 4.37
N ARG A 117 1.57 -1.47 4.06
CA ARG A 117 2.05 -1.42 2.68
C ARG A 117 2.25 -2.81 2.08
N LEU A 118 2.82 -3.73 2.85
CA LEU A 118 3.11 -5.10 2.38
C LEU A 118 1.83 -5.93 2.22
N VAL A 119 0.86 -5.75 3.12
CA VAL A 119 -0.36 -6.58 3.11
C VAL A 119 -1.25 -6.32 1.89
N GLU A 120 -1.21 -5.12 1.30
CA GLU A 120 -1.97 -4.76 0.08
C GLU A 120 -1.71 -5.73 -1.08
N ASN A 121 -0.53 -6.33 -1.12
CA ASN A 121 -0.11 -7.25 -2.17
C ASN A 121 -0.28 -8.74 -1.83
N CYS A 122 -0.70 -9.04 -0.60
CA CYS A 122 -0.76 -10.41 -0.09
C CYS A 122 -2.09 -11.12 -0.37
N ASP A 123 -3.11 -10.43 -0.86
CA ASP A 123 -4.43 -11.00 -1.20
C ASP A 123 -5.04 -11.80 -0.02
N TYR A 124 -5.00 -11.22 1.18
CA TYR A 124 -5.57 -11.83 2.38
C TYR A 124 -7.09 -11.62 2.51
N GLY A 125 -7.68 -10.76 1.66
CA GLY A 125 -9.11 -10.47 1.69
C GLY A 125 -9.55 -9.89 3.03
N GLU A 126 -10.62 -10.46 3.59
CA GLU A 126 -11.19 -10.04 4.88
C GLU A 126 -10.26 -10.25 6.08
N PHE A 127 -9.25 -11.12 5.95
CA PHE A 127 -8.29 -11.41 7.03
C PHE A 127 -7.13 -10.40 7.10
N GLN A 128 -7.15 -9.34 6.30
CA GLN A 128 -6.06 -8.36 6.24
C GLN A 128 -5.70 -7.81 7.63
N ASP A 129 -6.68 -7.36 8.41
CA ASP A 129 -6.44 -6.80 9.74
C ASP A 129 -5.92 -7.84 10.74
N GLU A 130 -6.39 -9.08 10.61
CA GLU A 130 -5.92 -10.21 11.41
C GLU A 130 -4.44 -10.51 11.12
N MET A 131 -4.06 -10.54 9.84
CA MET A 131 -2.68 -10.78 9.43
C MET A 131 -1.75 -9.65 9.89
N ILE A 132 -2.17 -8.38 9.81
CA ILE A 132 -1.40 -7.26 10.35
C ILE A 132 -1.24 -7.41 11.86
N ARG A 133 -2.31 -7.74 12.61
CA ARG A 133 -2.24 -7.95 14.05
C ARG A 133 -1.22 -9.03 14.38
N ASP A 134 -1.35 -10.20 13.77
CA ASP A 134 -0.49 -11.34 14.05
C ASP A 134 0.97 -11.04 13.67
N ARG A 135 1.17 -10.27 12.60
CA ARG A 135 2.52 -9.87 12.22
C ARG A 135 3.11 -8.82 13.14
N LEU A 136 2.31 -7.85 13.59
CA LEU A 136 2.71 -6.87 14.59
C LEU A 136 3.11 -7.55 15.90
N VAL A 137 2.31 -8.50 16.41
CA VAL A 137 2.57 -9.19 17.68
C VAL A 137 3.90 -9.93 17.65
N VAL A 138 4.16 -10.74 16.62
CA VAL A 138 5.38 -11.56 16.54
C VAL A 138 6.58 -10.78 16.00
N GLY A 139 6.33 -9.77 15.17
CA GLY A 139 7.38 -9.01 14.50
C GLY A 139 7.89 -7.80 15.29
N ILE A 140 7.23 -7.39 16.37
CA ILE A 140 7.68 -6.27 17.21
C ILE A 140 8.98 -6.63 17.93
N ARG A 141 9.94 -5.70 17.99
CA ARG A 141 11.26 -5.97 18.58
C ARG A 141 11.20 -6.13 20.11
N ASN A 142 10.20 -5.52 20.73
CA ASN A 142 10.03 -5.61 22.18
C ASN A 142 9.39 -6.95 22.58
N GLN A 143 10.23 -7.87 23.03
CA GLN A 143 9.81 -9.22 23.43
C GLN A 143 8.76 -9.22 24.57
N GLN A 144 8.93 -8.37 25.59
CA GLN A 144 7.98 -8.28 26.71
C GLN A 144 6.61 -7.78 26.26
N LEU A 145 6.58 -6.87 25.29
CA LEU A 145 5.32 -6.40 24.72
C LEU A 145 4.66 -7.50 23.87
N SER A 146 5.45 -8.22 23.07
CA SER A 146 4.97 -9.36 22.29
C SER A 146 4.29 -10.40 23.20
N GLU A 147 4.96 -10.80 24.28
CA GLU A 147 4.41 -11.73 25.28
C GLU A 147 3.12 -11.19 25.91
N ARG A 148 3.10 -9.91 26.29
CA ARG A 148 1.90 -9.28 26.86
C ARG A 148 0.74 -9.24 25.88
N MET A 149 0.99 -9.04 24.60
CA MET A 149 -0.04 -9.11 23.55
C MET A 149 -0.57 -10.54 23.39
N GLN A 150 0.30 -11.55 23.42
CA GLN A 150 -0.09 -12.96 23.28
C GLN A 150 -0.95 -13.48 24.45
N LEU A 151 -0.84 -12.88 25.64
CA LEU A 151 -1.65 -13.22 26.81
C LEU A 151 -3.09 -12.68 26.77
N ASP A 152 -3.41 -11.83 25.79
CA ASP A 152 -4.70 -11.15 25.69
C ASP A 152 -5.62 -11.89 24.69
N PRO A 153 -6.62 -12.67 25.16
CA PRO A 153 -7.46 -13.48 24.29
C PRO A 153 -8.37 -12.65 23.38
N ASP A 154 -8.62 -11.38 23.74
CA ASP A 154 -9.47 -10.45 23.01
C ASP A 154 -8.64 -9.44 22.18
N LEU A 155 -7.38 -9.76 21.89
CA LEU A 155 -6.50 -8.88 21.14
C LEU A 155 -7.01 -8.70 19.70
N ASN A 156 -7.39 -7.47 19.37
CA ASN A 156 -7.63 -7.01 18.01
C ASN A 156 -6.51 -6.06 17.54
N LEU A 157 -6.51 -5.74 16.25
CA LEU A 157 -5.49 -4.88 15.64
C LEU A 157 -5.39 -3.50 16.32
N GLU A 158 -6.52 -2.85 16.61
CA GLU A 158 -6.52 -1.54 17.27
C GLU A 158 -5.90 -1.59 18.67
N LYS A 159 -6.22 -2.63 19.45
CA LYS A 159 -5.65 -2.86 20.78
C LYS A 159 -4.13 -3.09 20.69
N ALA A 160 -3.68 -3.91 19.74
CA ALA A 160 -2.26 -4.16 19.51
C ALA A 160 -1.50 -2.86 19.13
N LYS A 161 -2.02 -2.09 18.16
CA LYS A 161 -1.44 -0.79 17.77
C LYS A 161 -1.37 0.18 18.95
N LYS A 162 -2.43 0.28 19.75
CA LYS A 162 -2.48 1.13 20.94
C LYS A 162 -1.41 0.72 21.97
N MET A 163 -1.31 -0.57 22.28
CA MET A 163 -0.31 -1.08 23.23
C MET A 163 1.11 -0.78 22.78
N ALA A 164 1.41 -0.94 21.49
CA ALA A 164 2.72 -0.65 20.92
C ALA A 164 3.07 0.85 21.03
N ARG A 165 2.18 1.73 20.58
CA ARG A 165 2.35 3.19 20.65
C ARG A 165 2.52 3.69 22.09
N GLN A 166 1.72 3.17 23.02
CA GLN A 166 1.82 3.56 24.43
C GLN A 166 3.17 3.18 25.05
N LEU A 167 3.70 2.01 24.71
CA LEU A 167 4.99 1.58 25.25
C LEU A 167 6.16 2.42 24.72
N GLU A 168 6.12 2.78 23.44
CA GLU A 168 7.09 3.70 22.83
C GLU A 168 7.04 5.08 23.51
N ALA A 169 5.85 5.66 23.66
CA ALA A 169 5.67 6.95 24.33
C ALA A 169 6.20 6.94 25.78
N VAL A 170 5.90 5.90 26.56
CA VAL A 170 6.39 5.77 27.94
C VAL A 170 7.92 5.66 27.97
N ARG A 171 8.53 4.96 27.02
CA ARG A 171 9.99 4.83 26.94
C ARG A 171 10.66 6.15 26.62
N ASP A 172 10.10 6.94 25.71
CA ASP A 172 10.66 8.22 25.34
C ASP A 172 10.51 9.24 26.49
N GLN A 173 9.34 9.31 27.11
CA GLN A 173 9.12 10.12 28.32
C GLN A 173 10.07 9.72 29.46
N SER A 174 10.27 8.42 29.68
CA SER A 174 11.20 7.93 30.71
C SER A 174 12.66 8.29 30.42
N ARG A 175 13.05 8.37 29.14
CA ARG A 175 14.39 8.81 28.72
C ARG A 175 14.58 10.30 28.94
N GLU A 176 13.55 11.10 28.66
CA GLU A 176 13.53 12.54 28.91
C GLU A 176 13.70 12.84 30.41
N LEU A 177 12.89 12.24 31.27
CA LEU A 177 12.99 12.39 32.73
C LEU A 177 14.38 12.03 33.29
N LYS A 178 15.01 10.98 32.75
CA LYS A 178 16.37 10.59 33.15
C LYS A 178 17.42 11.63 32.74
N ARG A 179 17.28 12.25 31.56
CA ARG A 179 18.20 13.30 31.09
C ARG A 179 18.09 14.56 31.95
N GLU A 180 16.86 14.97 32.28
CA GLU A 180 16.60 16.11 33.16
C GLU A 180 17.16 15.89 34.57
N SER A 181 17.12 14.66 35.09
CA SER A 181 17.65 14.34 36.42
C SER A 181 19.19 14.29 36.50
N THR A 182 19.88 14.30 35.35
CA THR A 182 21.36 14.20 35.27
C THR A 182 22.02 15.53 34.89
N THR A 183 21.23 16.58 34.66
CA THR A 183 21.67 17.95 34.35
C THR A 183 21.52 18.83 35.58
#